data_AF-A0A9W8ZPP2-F1
#
_entry.id   AF-A0A9W8ZPP2-F1
#
_cell.length_a   1.000
_cell.length_b   1.000
_cell.length_c   1.000
_cell.angle_alpha   90.00
_cell.angle_beta   90.00
_cell.angle_gamma   90.00
#
_symmetry.space_group_name_H-M   'P 1'
#
loop_
_entity.id
_entity.type
_entity.pdbx_description
1 polymer ?
#
loop_
_entity_poly.entity_id
_entity_poly.type
_entity_poly.pdbx_seq_one_letter_code
_entity_poly.pdbx_strand_id
1 'polypeptide(L)'
;MSSSTVACAANLQTQSRLVQLPQEIKDLIINLCFTADGAIVEPMPSNGPSKRDAPRRMGVNLLQTCRRLYHETDRRSLFTQNTFRFSTVDRMSTFFRSLSPVHSACIRDVEIDAKSLSSNHPGLAREWLQYLSWGNGQWDQSLGSLHADAPGLKCLRLNFESWPRIALKRVELWNQLRNMLAKIEGLERIVVIGASKGAAMAKRAPFSPVHYVGGDDVGVDDLVPRMWSTVGASDETKVVRWTRQNGKLELEVVSIPYLLKNIDPYWYGPSVRRSHTDPWPENGSCTLFGYENRDSDVTEPTTKGFNPSAAG
;
A
#
# COMPACT_ATOMS: atom_id res chain seq x y z
N MET A 1 -7.92 53.67 18.28
CA MET A 1 -8.10 52.64 17.23
C MET A 1 -6.97 52.79 16.23
N SER A 2 -5.93 51.96 16.35
CA SER A 2 -4.76 51.99 15.47
C SER A 2 -5.08 51.24 14.17
N SER A 3 -5.15 51.98 13.07
CA SER A 3 -5.26 51.43 11.72
C SER A 3 -3.97 50.71 11.36
N SER A 4 -4.02 49.37 11.35
CA SER A 4 -2.92 48.53 10.87
C SER A 4 -2.86 48.63 9.35
N THR A 5 -2.03 49.55 8.84
CA THR A 5 -1.75 49.63 7.41
C THR A 5 -0.93 48.41 7.02
N VAL A 6 -1.55 47.44 6.35
CA VAL A 6 -0.83 46.30 5.76
C VAL A 6 0.07 46.87 4.66
N ALA A 7 1.39 46.80 4.87
CA ALA A 7 2.36 47.22 3.88
C ALA A 7 2.11 46.49 2.56
N CYS A 8 2.06 47.23 1.45
CA CYS A 8 1.94 46.67 0.11
C CYS A 8 3.19 45.81 -0.16
N ALA A 9 3.01 44.54 -0.50
CA ALA A 9 4.11 43.62 -0.70
C ALA A 9 4.93 44.07 -1.92
N ALA A 10 6.11 44.67 -1.69
CA ALA A 10 7.18 44.58 -2.66
C ALA A 10 7.46 43.07 -2.83
N ASN A 11 6.94 42.47 -3.91
CA ASN A 11 7.03 41.03 -4.17
C ASN A 11 8.50 40.61 -4.35
N LEU A 12 9.21 40.37 -3.24
CA LEU A 12 10.55 39.78 -3.20
C LEU A 12 10.54 38.29 -3.62
N GLN A 13 9.35 37.73 -3.93
CA GLN A 13 9.19 36.33 -4.38
C GLN A 13 9.88 36.03 -5.72
N THR A 14 10.16 37.04 -6.53
CA THR A 14 10.95 36.87 -7.78
C THR A 14 12.42 36.58 -7.52
N GLN A 15 12.94 36.69 -6.28
CA GLN A 15 14.33 36.37 -5.96
C GLN A 15 14.59 34.87 -5.81
N SER A 16 13.56 34.05 -5.58
CA SER A 16 13.75 32.61 -5.47
C SER A 16 14.05 32.00 -6.84
N ARG A 17 15.25 31.43 -6.98
CA ARG A 17 15.66 30.71 -8.20
C ARG A 17 14.68 29.60 -8.57
N LEU A 18 14.09 28.91 -7.57
CA LEU A 18 13.08 27.88 -7.78
C LEU A 18 11.83 28.42 -8.48
N VAL A 19 11.38 29.62 -8.10
CA VAL A 19 10.18 30.25 -8.66
C VAL A 19 10.39 30.76 -10.09
N GLN A 20 11.65 31.03 -10.46
CA GLN A 20 12.03 31.44 -11.82
C GLN A 20 12.17 30.25 -12.79
N LEU A 21 12.18 29.02 -12.31
CA LEU A 21 12.31 27.85 -13.17
C LEU A 21 11.07 27.66 -14.06
N PRO A 22 11.22 27.07 -15.26
CA PRO A 22 10.10 26.60 -16.05
C PRO A 22 9.19 25.67 -15.24
N GLN A 23 7.89 25.68 -15.55
CA GLN A 23 6.89 24.94 -14.78
C GLN A 23 7.22 23.45 -14.71
N GLU A 24 7.70 22.88 -15.81
CA GLU A 24 8.06 21.47 -15.94
C GLU A 24 9.15 21.06 -14.93
N ILE A 25 10.14 21.93 -14.73
CA ILE A 25 11.23 21.69 -13.79
C ILE A 25 10.75 21.86 -12.35
N LYS A 26 9.88 22.86 -12.10
CA LYS A 26 9.24 23.02 -10.78
C LYS A 26 8.45 21.79 -10.41
N ASP A 27 7.60 21.30 -11.32
CA ASP A 27 6.77 20.11 -11.09
C ASP A 27 7.63 18.88 -10.80
N LEU A 28 8.73 18.68 -11.54
CA LEU A 28 9.67 17.59 -11.28
C LEU A 28 10.28 17.69 -9.87
N ILE A 29 10.80 18.86 -9.50
CA ILE A 29 11.40 19.09 -8.17
C ILE A 29 10.35 18.87 -7.07
N ILE A 30 9.16 19.42 -7.25
CA ILE A 30 8.09 19.36 -6.25
C ILE A 30 7.57 17.94 -6.09
N ASN A 31 7.37 17.20 -7.19
CA ASN A 31 6.95 15.80 -7.14
C ASN A 31 7.97 14.93 -6.40
N LEU A 32 9.27 15.15 -6.64
CA LEU A 32 10.33 14.48 -5.88
C LEU A 32 10.26 14.83 -4.38
N CYS A 33 9.94 16.08 -4.05
CA CYS A 33 9.79 16.52 -2.67
C CYS A 33 8.53 15.96 -1.99
N PHE A 34 7.48 15.63 -2.74
CA PHE A 34 6.23 15.10 -2.20
C PHE A 34 6.23 13.58 -2.03
N THR A 35 7.15 12.87 -2.69
CA THR A 35 7.36 11.44 -2.47
C THR A 35 8.05 11.22 -1.13
N ALA A 36 7.40 10.52 -0.20
CA ALA A 36 8.01 10.10 1.05
C ALA A 36 8.83 8.82 0.87
N ASP A 37 9.92 8.69 1.64
CA ASP A 37 10.78 7.47 1.65
C ASP A 37 10.05 6.20 2.17
N GLY A 38 8.80 6.34 2.62
CA GLY A 38 7.91 5.23 2.91
C GLY A 38 6.55 5.71 3.41
N ALA A 39 5.68 4.77 3.80
CA ALA A 39 4.31 5.05 4.23
C ALA A 39 4.13 6.22 5.22
N ILE A 40 3.21 7.12 4.92
CA ILE A 40 2.80 8.24 5.76
C ILE A 40 1.88 7.69 6.84
N VAL A 41 2.35 7.67 8.09
CA VAL A 41 1.63 7.05 9.21
C VAL A 41 0.67 8.05 9.84
N GLU A 42 -0.60 7.66 9.96
CA GLU A 42 -1.65 8.42 10.66
C GLU A 42 -1.64 9.92 10.28
N PRO A 43 -1.82 10.26 8.98
CA PRO A 43 -1.83 11.64 8.51
C PRO A 43 -3.00 12.40 9.15
N MET A 44 -2.77 13.04 10.29
CA MET A 44 -3.79 13.82 10.97
C MET A 44 -3.75 15.29 10.51
N PRO A 45 -4.88 15.87 10.10
CA PRO A 45 -4.99 17.32 9.99
C PRO A 45 -4.73 17.93 11.38
N SER A 46 -3.70 18.77 11.50
CA SER A 46 -3.11 19.12 12.79
C SER A 46 -4.12 19.77 13.75
N ASN A 47 -4.15 19.28 14.99
CA ASN A 47 -4.53 20.07 16.19
C ASN A 47 -3.44 19.96 17.27
N GLY A 48 -2.16 19.83 16.89
CA GLY A 48 -1.04 19.92 17.81
C GLY A 48 0.23 19.23 17.33
N PRO A 49 1.40 19.57 17.91
CA PRO A 49 2.66 18.92 17.59
C PRO A 49 2.65 17.48 18.12
N SER A 50 2.53 16.50 17.23
CA SER A 50 2.68 15.09 17.57
C SER A 50 4.15 14.82 17.96
N LYS A 51 4.40 14.68 19.27
CA LYS A 51 5.63 14.05 19.78
C LYS A 51 5.55 12.57 19.45
N ARG A 52 6.54 12.04 18.74
CA ARG A 52 6.71 10.64 18.27
C ARG A 52 6.15 10.39 16.86
N ASP A 53 6.82 10.95 15.88
CA ASP A 53 7.55 10.17 14.88
C ASP A 53 8.43 11.18 14.13
N ALA A 54 9.69 10.84 13.89
CA ALA A 54 10.59 11.74 13.17
C ALA A 54 9.92 12.09 11.83
N PRO A 55 9.77 13.39 11.48
CA PRO A 55 9.14 13.77 10.23
C PRO A 55 9.93 13.12 9.10
N ARG A 56 9.35 12.11 8.45
CA ARG A 56 9.86 11.63 7.18
C ARG A 56 9.94 12.85 6.27
N ARG A 57 11.03 12.97 5.51
CA ARG A 57 11.38 14.15 4.70
C ARG A 57 10.35 14.34 3.59
N MET A 58 9.18 14.84 3.96
CA MET A 58 8.13 15.21 3.03
C MET A 58 8.20 16.71 2.90
N GLY A 59 8.48 17.17 1.69
CA GLY A 59 8.67 18.57 1.35
C GLY A 59 7.36 19.37 1.35
N VAL A 60 6.32 18.98 2.09
CA VAL A 60 5.07 19.76 2.23
C VAL A 60 5.35 21.14 2.82
N ASN A 61 6.42 21.31 3.59
CA ASN A 61 6.88 22.61 4.07
C ASN A 61 7.25 23.57 2.91
N LEU A 62 7.58 23.03 1.73
CA LEU A 62 7.81 23.83 0.52
C LEU A 62 6.56 24.66 0.17
N LEU A 63 5.37 24.09 0.34
CA LEU A 63 4.09 24.79 0.10
C LEU A 63 3.89 25.96 1.06
N GLN A 64 4.54 25.94 2.23
CA GLN A 64 4.44 27.01 3.22
C GLN A 64 5.48 28.12 2.99
N THR A 65 6.45 27.94 2.09
CA THR A 65 7.53 28.90 1.87
C THR A 65 7.05 30.21 1.22
N CYS A 66 6.11 30.13 0.27
CA CYS A 66 5.50 31.33 -0.32
C CYS A 66 4.12 31.04 -0.90
N ARG A 67 3.28 32.09 -0.96
CA ARG A 67 1.91 32.02 -1.50
C ARG A 67 1.87 31.54 -2.95
N ARG A 68 2.86 31.94 -3.75
CA ARG A 68 2.94 31.55 -5.17
C ARG A 68 3.10 30.05 -5.32
N LEU A 69 4.04 29.43 -4.59
CA LEU A 69 4.22 27.97 -4.61
C LEU A 69 2.98 27.25 -4.08
N TYR A 70 2.32 27.77 -3.05
CA TYR A 70 1.07 27.19 -2.55
C TYR A 70 -0.02 27.07 -3.63
N HIS A 71 -0.16 28.08 -4.49
CA HIS A 71 -1.21 28.11 -5.52
C HIS A 71 -0.80 27.49 -6.86
N GLU A 72 0.47 27.56 -7.25
CA GLU A 72 0.96 27.01 -8.53
C GLU A 72 1.21 25.50 -8.46
N THR A 73 1.43 24.95 -7.26
CA THR A 73 1.80 23.54 -7.12
C THR A 73 0.59 22.61 -7.25
N ASP A 74 0.70 21.61 -8.10
CA ASP A 74 -0.23 20.49 -8.12
C ASP A 74 0.00 19.57 -6.90
N ARG A 75 -0.97 19.54 -5.99
CA ARG A 75 -0.91 18.71 -4.77
C ARG A 75 -1.38 17.27 -5.00
N ARG A 76 -1.90 16.94 -6.19
CA ARG A 76 -2.39 15.59 -6.50
C ARG A 76 -1.27 14.55 -6.46
N SER A 77 -0.02 14.94 -6.76
CA SER A 77 1.14 14.05 -6.66
C SER A 77 1.37 13.54 -5.24
N LEU A 78 1.13 14.37 -4.21
CA LEU A 78 1.20 13.97 -2.81
C LEU A 78 0.30 12.77 -2.50
N PHE A 79 -0.89 12.72 -3.07
CA PHE A 79 -1.86 11.65 -2.81
C PHE A 79 -1.68 10.44 -3.73
N THR A 80 -1.22 10.67 -4.97
CA THR A 80 -1.06 9.58 -5.96
C THR A 80 0.22 8.77 -5.80
N GLN A 81 1.28 9.35 -5.23
CA GLN A 81 2.62 8.74 -5.17
C GLN A 81 2.97 8.14 -3.80
N ASN A 82 2.16 8.41 -2.77
CA ASN A 82 2.46 7.98 -1.42
C ASN A 82 1.52 6.87 -0.93
N THR A 83 2.06 6.02 -0.09
CA THR A 83 1.29 5.05 0.71
C THR A 83 0.83 5.72 2.00
N PHE A 84 -0.45 5.59 2.35
CA PHE A 84 -0.98 6.10 3.62
C PHE A 84 -1.31 4.96 4.56
N ARG A 85 -0.73 4.97 5.77
CA ARG A 85 -0.85 3.88 6.75
C ARG A 85 -1.73 4.27 7.93
N PHE A 86 -2.64 3.38 8.28
CA PHE A 86 -3.57 3.58 9.39
C PHE A 86 -3.68 2.32 10.25
N SER A 87 -3.83 2.53 11.55
CA SER A 87 -3.98 1.47 12.54
C SER A 87 -5.43 1.25 12.97
N THR A 88 -6.33 2.20 12.67
CA THR A 88 -7.76 2.13 12.98
C THR A 88 -8.62 2.70 11.84
N VAL A 89 -9.87 2.23 11.74
CA VAL A 89 -10.85 2.73 10.77
C VAL A 89 -11.19 4.20 11.03
N ASP A 90 -11.35 4.59 12.30
CA ASP A 90 -11.66 5.96 12.69
C ASP A 90 -10.65 6.98 12.14
N ARG A 91 -9.35 6.68 12.28
CA ARG A 91 -8.29 7.55 11.76
C ARG A 91 -8.31 7.65 10.25
N MET A 92 -8.50 6.52 9.58
CA MET A 92 -8.58 6.46 8.12
C MET A 92 -9.77 7.27 7.60
N SER A 93 -10.97 7.00 8.11
CA SER A 93 -12.18 7.71 7.72
C SER A 93 -12.11 9.21 8.06
N THR A 94 -11.55 9.58 9.21
CA THR A 94 -11.35 11.00 9.57
C THR A 94 -10.40 11.70 8.61
N PHE A 95 -9.32 11.03 8.20
CA PHE A 95 -8.40 11.57 7.20
C PHE A 95 -9.11 11.77 5.87
N PHE A 96 -9.80 10.77 5.32
CA PHE A 96 -10.51 10.89 4.05
C PHE A 96 -11.60 11.97 4.09
N ARG A 97 -12.37 12.08 5.18
CA ARG A 97 -13.36 13.15 5.38
C ARG A 97 -12.75 14.54 5.46
N SER A 98 -11.47 14.67 5.83
CA SER A 98 -10.76 15.94 5.83
C SER A 98 -10.27 16.39 4.45
N LEU A 99 -10.28 15.48 3.47
CA LEU A 99 -9.85 15.76 2.10
C LEU A 99 -11.02 16.26 1.25
N SER A 100 -10.71 17.07 0.24
CA SER A 100 -11.69 17.34 -0.81
C SER A 100 -11.88 16.08 -1.67
N PRO A 101 -13.04 15.91 -2.33
CA PRO A 101 -13.32 14.74 -3.17
C PRO A 101 -12.24 14.49 -4.24
N VAL A 102 -11.69 15.57 -4.80
CA VAL A 102 -10.61 15.51 -5.81
C VAL A 102 -9.35 14.87 -5.24
N HIS A 103 -8.96 15.20 -4.00
CA HIS A 103 -7.76 14.63 -3.38
C HIS A 103 -8.01 13.21 -2.88
N SER A 104 -9.21 12.91 -2.37
CA SER A 104 -9.62 11.56 -1.98
C SER A 104 -9.51 10.58 -3.15
N ALA A 105 -10.00 10.99 -4.33
CA ALA A 105 -9.90 10.21 -5.57
C ALA A 105 -8.46 10.06 -6.10
N CYS A 106 -7.51 10.86 -5.59
CA CYS A 106 -6.11 10.74 -5.94
C CYS A 106 -5.36 9.72 -5.07
N ILE A 107 -5.93 9.25 -3.96
CA ILE A 107 -5.29 8.25 -3.10
C ILE A 107 -5.35 6.89 -3.78
N ARG A 108 -4.18 6.32 -4.05
CA ARG A 108 -4.04 5.06 -4.79
C ARG A 108 -3.50 3.90 -3.96
N ASP A 109 -2.78 4.17 -2.88
CA ASP A 109 -2.12 3.15 -2.05
C ASP A 109 -2.40 3.39 -0.56
N VAL A 110 -3.04 2.42 0.07
CA VAL A 110 -3.41 2.44 1.48
C VAL A 110 -2.84 1.22 2.18
N GLU A 111 -2.33 1.42 3.40
CA GLU A 111 -1.84 0.36 4.26
C GLU A 111 -2.63 0.29 5.58
N ILE A 112 -3.09 -0.91 5.93
CA ILE A 112 -3.72 -1.23 7.21
C ILE A 112 -2.68 -1.89 8.11
N ASP A 113 -2.35 -1.24 9.23
CA ASP A 113 -1.45 -1.78 10.24
C ASP A 113 -2.21 -2.65 11.26
N ALA A 114 -1.94 -3.96 11.23
CA ALA A 114 -2.56 -4.94 12.12
C ALA A 114 -2.06 -4.86 13.57
N LYS A 115 -1.05 -4.02 13.88
CA LYS A 115 -0.47 -3.89 15.23
C LYS A 115 -1.51 -3.58 16.30
N SER A 116 -2.53 -2.79 15.98
CA SER A 116 -3.59 -2.40 16.92
C SER A 116 -4.70 -3.44 17.05
N LEU A 117 -4.66 -4.53 16.27
CA LEU A 117 -5.60 -5.64 16.45
C LEU A 117 -5.29 -6.33 17.78
N SER A 118 -6.30 -6.37 18.66
CA SER A 118 -6.15 -6.93 20.01
C SER A 118 -7.40 -7.67 20.43
N SER A 119 -7.22 -8.78 21.15
CA SER A 119 -8.29 -9.53 21.82
C SER A 119 -9.03 -8.71 22.87
N ASN A 120 -8.39 -7.67 23.43
CA ASN A 120 -9.01 -6.76 24.40
C ASN A 120 -9.96 -5.75 23.72
N HIS A 121 -9.82 -5.57 22.41
CA HIS A 121 -10.66 -4.69 21.59
C HIS A 121 -11.12 -5.41 20.32
N PRO A 122 -11.95 -6.46 20.43
CA PRO A 122 -12.43 -7.23 19.28
C PRO A 122 -13.26 -6.38 18.31
N GLY A 123 -13.76 -5.22 18.77
CA GLY A 123 -14.42 -4.21 17.95
C GLY A 123 -13.55 -3.76 16.76
N LEU A 124 -12.25 -3.53 16.95
CA LEU A 124 -11.37 -3.04 15.89
C LEU A 124 -11.24 -4.02 14.72
N ALA A 125 -11.14 -5.32 15.02
CA ALA A 125 -11.08 -6.35 13.99
C ALA A 125 -12.39 -6.39 13.18
N ARG A 126 -13.54 -6.24 13.84
CA ARG A 126 -14.86 -6.20 13.20
C ARG A 126 -15.06 -4.92 12.39
N GLU A 127 -14.64 -3.78 12.91
CA GLU A 127 -14.70 -2.48 12.23
C GLU A 127 -13.96 -2.53 10.90
N TRP A 128 -12.75 -3.08 10.87
CA TRP A 128 -12.03 -3.26 9.60
C TRP A 128 -12.80 -4.13 8.61
N LEU A 129 -13.38 -5.25 9.04
CA LEU A 129 -14.16 -6.12 8.15
C LEU A 129 -15.40 -5.41 7.60
N GLN A 130 -16.05 -4.58 8.41
CA GLN A 130 -17.20 -3.79 7.98
C GLN A 130 -16.78 -2.70 7.00
N TYR A 131 -15.74 -1.94 7.33
CA TYR A 131 -15.26 -0.84 6.51
C TYR A 131 -14.68 -1.29 5.16
N LEU A 132 -14.10 -2.48 5.11
CA LEU A 132 -13.63 -3.10 3.87
C LEU A 132 -14.76 -3.71 3.04
N SER A 133 -15.93 -3.99 3.62
CA SER A 133 -17.03 -4.60 2.86
C SER A 133 -17.63 -3.61 1.86
N TRP A 134 -17.88 -4.05 0.63
CA TRP A 134 -18.37 -3.24 -0.49
C TRP A 134 -19.85 -2.83 -0.41
N GLY A 135 -20.39 -2.64 0.81
CA GLY A 135 -21.65 -1.96 1.07
C GLY A 135 -22.94 -2.80 1.03
N ASN A 136 -23.96 -2.20 1.65
CA ASN A 136 -25.35 -2.61 1.98
C ASN A 136 -25.60 -3.11 3.42
N GLY A 137 -24.82 -2.65 4.40
CA GLY A 137 -25.05 -2.91 5.82
C GLY A 137 -25.61 -1.70 6.58
N GLN A 138 -26.31 -1.92 7.71
CA GLN A 138 -26.76 -0.83 8.61
C GLN A 138 -25.64 0.13 9.07
N TRP A 139 -24.37 -0.29 8.99
CA TRP A 139 -23.20 0.47 9.42
C TRP A 139 -22.66 1.44 8.36
N ASP A 140 -23.07 1.32 7.09
CA ASP A 140 -22.66 2.22 5.99
C ASP A 140 -23.01 3.68 6.32
N GLN A 141 -24.10 3.90 7.05
CA GLN A 141 -24.54 5.25 7.46
C GLN A 141 -23.65 5.88 8.55
N SER A 142 -22.86 5.08 9.26
CA SER A 142 -22.10 5.52 10.44
C SER A 142 -20.58 5.59 10.24
N LEU A 143 -20.00 4.61 9.53
CA LEU A 143 -18.54 4.48 9.33
C LEU A 143 -18.10 4.73 7.88
N GLY A 144 -19.03 4.69 6.91
CA GLY A 144 -18.70 4.67 5.50
C GLY A 144 -18.01 3.38 5.07
N SER A 145 -17.39 3.39 3.89
CA SER A 145 -16.63 2.26 3.36
C SER A 145 -15.35 2.74 2.68
N LEU A 146 -14.32 1.88 2.65
CA LEU A 146 -13.06 2.21 1.99
C LEU A 146 -13.25 2.57 0.50
N HIS A 147 -14.19 1.91 -0.17
CA HIS A 147 -14.51 2.18 -1.57
C HIS A 147 -15.10 3.60 -1.75
N ALA A 148 -15.98 4.04 -0.84
CA ALA A 148 -16.55 5.38 -0.89
C ALA A 148 -15.51 6.46 -0.54
N ASP A 149 -14.68 6.20 0.46
CA ASP A 149 -13.68 7.14 0.96
C ASP A 149 -12.47 7.26 0.01
N ALA A 150 -12.08 6.18 -0.65
CA ALA A 150 -10.94 6.12 -1.58
C ALA A 150 -11.36 5.55 -2.96
N PRO A 151 -12.18 6.25 -3.75
CA PRO A 151 -12.67 5.74 -5.03
C PRO A 151 -11.57 5.53 -6.09
N GLY A 152 -10.39 6.11 -5.87
CA GLY A 152 -9.21 5.94 -6.73
C GLY A 152 -8.27 4.82 -6.29
N LEU A 153 -8.61 4.05 -5.25
CA LEU A 153 -7.73 3.05 -4.66
C LEU A 153 -7.33 1.99 -5.69
N LYS A 154 -6.02 1.76 -5.83
CA LYS A 154 -5.45 0.75 -6.73
C LYS A 154 -4.69 -0.33 -5.98
N CYS A 155 -4.10 0.02 -4.84
CA CYS A 155 -3.31 -0.86 -3.99
C CYS A 155 -3.81 -0.82 -2.54
N LEU A 156 -4.01 -2.01 -1.97
CA LEU A 156 -4.19 -2.17 -0.53
C LEU A 156 -3.04 -3.01 0.03
N ARG A 157 -2.51 -2.61 1.17
CA ARG A 157 -1.44 -3.31 1.89
C ARG A 157 -1.95 -3.71 3.27
N LEU A 158 -1.84 -4.98 3.62
CA LEU A 158 -2.22 -5.50 4.93
C LEU A 158 -0.94 -5.84 5.71
N ASN A 159 -0.62 -5.05 6.73
CA ASN A 159 0.65 -5.14 7.43
C ASN A 159 0.55 -5.91 8.75
N PHE A 160 1.12 -7.11 8.78
CA PHE A 160 1.25 -8.01 9.91
C PHE A 160 2.69 -8.12 10.44
N GLU A 161 3.59 -7.20 10.06
CA GLU A 161 5.02 -7.21 10.46
C GLU A 161 5.24 -7.18 11.98
N SER A 162 4.24 -6.68 12.71
CA SER A 162 4.26 -6.58 14.16
C SER A 162 4.05 -7.92 14.86
N TRP A 163 3.67 -8.99 14.15
CA TRP A 163 3.66 -10.34 14.71
C TRP A 163 5.07 -10.71 15.24
N PRO A 164 5.22 -11.34 16.43
CA PRO A 164 4.20 -11.91 17.34
C PRO A 164 3.66 -10.97 18.41
N ARG A 165 3.82 -9.65 18.27
CA ARG A 165 3.35 -8.67 19.26
C ARG A 165 1.87 -8.28 19.08
N ILE A 166 1.23 -8.78 18.03
CA ILE A 166 -0.21 -8.58 17.80
C ILE A 166 -0.95 -9.43 18.82
N ALA A 167 -1.83 -8.81 19.61
CA ALA A 167 -2.50 -9.44 20.74
C ALA A 167 -3.72 -10.27 20.29
N LEU A 168 -3.57 -11.12 19.28
CA LEU A 168 -4.58 -12.07 18.82
C LEU A 168 -3.98 -13.47 18.83
N LYS A 169 -4.83 -14.49 19.02
CA LYS A 169 -4.35 -15.87 18.83
C LYS A 169 -4.01 -16.07 17.35
N ARG A 170 -3.04 -16.95 17.08
CA ARG A 170 -2.58 -17.29 15.73
C ARG A 170 -3.74 -17.56 14.75
N VAL A 171 -4.66 -18.45 15.15
CA VAL A 171 -5.83 -18.82 14.32
C VAL A 171 -6.76 -17.63 14.09
N GLU A 172 -6.99 -16.80 15.11
CA GLU A 172 -7.83 -15.60 15.01
C GLU A 172 -7.22 -14.57 14.06
N LEU A 173 -5.90 -14.34 14.16
CA LEU A 173 -5.18 -13.43 13.29
C LEU A 173 -5.19 -13.88 11.83
N TRP A 174 -5.02 -15.18 11.61
CA TRP A 174 -5.08 -15.76 10.27
C TRP A 174 -6.48 -15.67 9.67
N ASN A 175 -7.51 -16.00 10.44
CA ASN A 175 -8.90 -15.83 10.02
C ASN A 175 -9.24 -14.36 9.74
N GLN A 176 -8.69 -13.44 10.52
CA GLN A 176 -8.86 -12.01 10.28
C GLN A 176 -8.28 -11.60 8.92
N LEU A 177 -7.05 -12.02 8.59
CA LEU A 177 -6.45 -11.79 7.28
C LEU A 177 -7.32 -12.34 6.15
N ARG A 178 -7.76 -13.61 6.25
CA ARG A 178 -8.63 -14.21 5.23
C ARG A 178 -9.94 -13.46 5.05
N ASN A 179 -10.55 -13.05 6.16
CA ASN A 179 -11.81 -12.31 6.15
C ASN A 179 -11.64 -10.91 5.55
N MET A 180 -10.52 -10.23 5.82
CA MET A 180 -10.21 -8.95 5.17
C MET A 180 -10.10 -9.13 3.64
N LEU A 181 -9.30 -10.11 3.19
CA LEU A 181 -9.13 -10.40 1.76
C LEU A 181 -10.45 -10.76 1.06
N ALA A 182 -11.34 -11.50 1.73
CA ALA A 182 -12.64 -11.89 1.18
C ALA A 182 -13.64 -10.72 0.99
N LYS A 183 -13.31 -9.52 1.49
CA LYS A 183 -14.16 -8.32 1.35
C LYS A 183 -13.68 -7.36 0.26
N ILE A 184 -12.56 -7.65 -0.37
CA ILE A 184 -11.88 -6.75 -1.30
C ILE A 184 -11.93 -7.34 -2.71
N GLU A 185 -12.28 -6.52 -3.69
CA GLU A 185 -12.24 -6.87 -5.12
C GLU A 185 -11.79 -5.68 -5.96
N GLY A 186 -11.55 -5.89 -7.26
CA GLY A 186 -11.32 -4.80 -8.22
C GLY A 186 -10.01 -4.01 -8.07
N LEU A 187 -9.06 -4.45 -7.24
CA LEU A 187 -7.76 -3.78 -7.10
C LEU A 187 -6.83 -4.08 -8.29
N GLU A 188 -5.79 -3.27 -8.45
CA GLU A 188 -4.66 -3.57 -9.34
C GLU A 188 -3.55 -4.33 -8.60
N ARG A 189 -3.49 -4.17 -7.27
CA ARG A 189 -2.45 -4.74 -6.42
C ARG A 189 -2.94 -4.97 -5.01
N ILE A 190 -2.59 -6.11 -4.44
CA ILE A 190 -2.74 -6.42 -3.02
C ILE A 190 -1.38 -6.84 -2.46
N VAL A 191 -1.03 -6.35 -1.27
CA VAL A 191 0.21 -6.73 -0.59
C VAL A 191 -0.10 -7.19 0.81
N VAL A 192 0.47 -8.33 1.23
CA VAL A 192 0.44 -8.79 2.62
C VAL A 192 1.88 -8.75 3.14
N ILE A 193 2.09 -7.98 4.21
CA ILE A 193 3.41 -7.76 4.79
C ILE A 193 3.52 -8.61 6.05
N GLY A 194 4.49 -9.51 6.09
CA GLY A 194 4.79 -10.38 7.23
C GLY A 194 6.12 -10.05 7.89
N ALA A 195 6.31 -10.58 9.09
CA ALA A 195 7.61 -10.62 9.75
C ALA A 195 8.50 -11.69 9.09
N SER A 196 9.71 -11.33 8.69
CA SER A 196 10.68 -12.27 8.11
C SER A 196 12.09 -11.99 8.64
N LYS A 197 12.24 -12.02 9.97
CA LYS A 197 13.51 -11.75 10.66
C LYS A 197 14.30 -13.02 10.91
N GLY A 198 15.59 -12.97 10.57
CA GLY A 198 16.55 -14.03 10.86
C GLY A 198 16.65 -15.13 9.80
N ALA A 199 17.74 -15.90 9.86
CA ALA A 199 18.10 -16.89 8.86
C ALA A 199 17.07 -18.03 8.71
N ALA A 200 16.38 -18.39 9.79
CA ALA A 200 15.33 -19.42 9.74
C ALA A 200 14.14 -18.98 8.89
N MET A 201 13.76 -17.70 8.94
CA MET A 201 12.65 -17.13 8.16
C MET A 201 13.01 -16.97 6.69
N ALA A 202 14.27 -16.67 6.37
CA ALA A 202 14.74 -16.57 4.99
C ALA A 202 14.60 -17.89 4.21
N LYS A 203 14.65 -19.03 4.90
CA LYS A 203 14.47 -20.37 4.30
C LYS A 203 13.01 -20.76 4.10
N ARG A 204 12.07 -20.05 4.74
CA ARG A 204 10.64 -20.36 4.63
C ARG A 204 10.09 -19.87 3.28
N ALA A 205 9.15 -20.65 2.74
CA ALA A 205 8.44 -20.28 1.53
C ALA A 205 7.73 -18.92 1.74
N PRO A 206 7.74 -18.02 0.74
CA PRO A 206 7.18 -16.67 0.91
C PRO A 206 5.66 -16.68 1.16
N PHE A 207 4.97 -17.76 0.83
CA PHE A 207 3.53 -17.92 1.08
C PHE A 207 3.24 -18.57 2.44
N SER A 208 4.27 -18.97 3.20
CA SER A 208 4.08 -19.66 4.48
C SER A 208 3.38 -18.76 5.51
N PRO A 209 2.36 -19.26 6.22
CA PRO A 209 1.68 -18.54 7.29
C PRO A 209 2.62 -18.16 8.45
N VAL A 210 3.78 -18.81 8.59
CA VAL A 210 4.79 -18.47 9.60
C VAL A 210 5.23 -17.01 9.51
N HIS A 211 5.24 -16.41 8.31
CA HIS A 211 5.56 -14.99 8.13
C HIS A 211 4.52 -14.04 8.72
N TYR A 212 3.25 -14.45 8.77
CA TYR A 212 2.13 -13.57 9.11
C TYR A 212 1.58 -13.85 10.51
N VAL A 213 1.64 -15.12 10.95
CA VAL A 213 1.05 -15.60 12.21
C VAL A 213 1.93 -16.62 12.96
N GLY A 214 3.13 -16.94 12.47
CA GLY A 214 4.14 -17.70 13.23
C GLY A 214 3.86 -19.18 13.44
N GLY A 215 3.04 -19.82 12.60
CA GLY A 215 2.84 -21.27 12.62
C GLY A 215 2.21 -21.77 11.32
N ASP A 216 2.51 -23.02 10.96
CA ASP A 216 1.98 -23.71 9.78
C ASP A 216 0.67 -24.49 10.11
N ASP A 217 0.22 -24.45 11.37
CA ASP A 217 -0.98 -25.12 11.90
C ASP A 217 -2.31 -24.43 11.55
N VAL A 218 -2.28 -23.42 10.69
CA VAL A 218 -3.46 -22.61 10.31
C VAL A 218 -3.95 -22.85 8.88
N GLY A 219 -3.37 -23.82 8.16
CA GLY A 219 -3.63 -24.07 6.74
C GLY A 219 -2.75 -23.20 5.84
N VAL A 220 -2.18 -23.80 4.79
CA VAL A 220 -1.05 -23.24 4.02
C VAL A 220 -1.39 -22.81 2.59
N ASP A 221 -2.60 -23.08 2.09
CA ASP A 221 -2.86 -23.05 0.63
C ASP A 221 -3.84 -21.99 0.13
N ASP A 222 -4.52 -21.24 1.00
CA ASP A 222 -5.59 -20.32 0.58
C ASP A 222 -5.20 -18.84 0.54
N LEU A 223 -4.00 -18.45 0.99
CA LEU A 223 -3.58 -17.04 1.00
C LEU A 223 -3.44 -16.45 -0.40
N VAL A 224 -2.61 -17.07 -1.25
CA VAL A 224 -2.39 -16.58 -2.62
C VAL A 224 -3.67 -16.61 -3.46
N PRO A 225 -4.48 -17.68 -3.47
CA PRO A 225 -5.77 -17.67 -4.17
C PRO A 225 -6.70 -16.54 -3.72
N ARG A 226 -6.75 -16.24 -2.40
CA ARG A 226 -7.55 -15.12 -1.89
C ARG A 226 -7.00 -13.77 -2.32
N MET A 227 -5.68 -13.58 -2.27
CA MET A 227 -5.05 -12.37 -2.80
C MET A 227 -5.33 -12.21 -4.30
N TRP A 228 -5.25 -13.31 -5.05
CA TRP A 228 -5.50 -13.36 -6.48
C TRP A 228 -6.91 -12.92 -6.88
N SER A 229 -7.93 -13.30 -6.09
CA SER A 229 -9.31 -12.87 -6.32
C SER A 229 -9.54 -11.39 -6.03
N THR A 230 -8.69 -10.73 -5.22
CA THR A 230 -8.84 -9.29 -4.94
C THR A 230 -8.43 -8.40 -6.12
N VAL A 231 -7.59 -8.93 -7.03
CA VAL A 231 -7.07 -8.18 -8.18
C VAL A 231 -8.01 -8.38 -9.38
N GLY A 232 -8.56 -7.29 -9.90
CA GLY A 232 -9.60 -7.29 -10.93
C GLY A 232 -9.15 -7.58 -12.37
N ALA A 233 -7.84 -7.77 -12.59
CA ALA A 233 -7.28 -8.11 -13.90
C ALA A 233 -7.68 -9.53 -14.35
N SER A 234 -7.38 -9.90 -15.61
CA SER A 234 -7.51 -11.29 -16.05
C SER A 234 -6.42 -12.15 -15.43
N ASP A 235 -6.64 -13.45 -15.27
CA ASP A 235 -5.67 -14.33 -14.61
C ASP A 235 -4.34 -14.44 -15.39
N GLU A 236 -4.39 -14.37 -16.71
CA GLU A 236 -3.19 -14.33 -17.57
C GLU A 236 -2.39 -13.02 -17.41
N THR A 237 -2.97 -11.98 -16.82
CA THR A 237 -2.33 -10.67 -16.66
C THR A 237 -2.00 -10.35 -15.21
N LYS A 238 -1.91 -11.37 -14.35
CA LYS A 238 -1.52 -11.24 -12.94
C LYS A 238 -0.23 -11.99 -12.66
N VAL A 239 0.47 -11.53 -11.64
CA VAL A 239 1.67 -12.21 -11.14
C VAL A 239 1.72 -12.13 -9.62
N VAL A 240 2.16 -13.21 -8.99
CA VAL A 240 2.54 -13.26 -7.58
C VAL A 240 4.00 -12.85 -7.48
N ARG A 241 4.34 -11.87 -6.65
CA ARG A 241 5.74 -11.49 -6.38
C ARG A 241 5.99 -11.53 -4.88
N TRP A 242 7.25 -11.70 -4.51
CA TRP A 242 7.67 -11.55 -3.13
C TRP A 242 8.98 -10.78 -3.05
N THR A 243 9.11 -9.97 -2.01
CA THR A 243 10.33 -9.23 -1.70
C THR A 243 10.65 -9.40 -0.22
N ARG A 244 11.89 -9.76 0.10
CA ARG A 244 12.40 -9.75 1.47
C ARG A 244 13.33 -8.56 1.64
N GLN A 245 13.03 -7.71 2.62
CA GLN A 245 13.87 -6.55 2.92
C GLN A 245 13.69 -6.13 4.37
N ASN A 246 14.78 -5.71 5.03
CA ASN A 246 14.74 -5.14 6.38
C ASN A 246 14.00 -6.00 7.42
N GLY A 247 14.10 -7.34 7.28
CA GLY A 247 13.42 -8.28 8.17
C GLY A 247 11.91 -8.39 7.95
N LYS A 248 11.41 -7.94 6.80
CA LYS A 248 10.02 -8.04 6.36
C LYS A 248 9.93 -8.90 5.11
N LEU A 249 8.79 -9.54 4.93
CA LEU A 249 8.40 -10.17 3.68
C LEU A 249 7.18 -9.46 3.14
N GLU A 250 7.27 -8.94 1.93
CA GLU A 250 6.13 -8.43 1.18
C GLU A 250 5.73 -9.48 0.16
N LEU A 251 4.59 -10.14 0.36
CA LEU A 251 3.96 -10.97 -0.64
C LEU A 251 2.93 -10.12 -1.36
N GLU A 252 2.95 -10.11 -2.69
CA GLU A 252 2.04 -9.31 -3.49
C GLU A 252 1.43 -10.10 -4.63
N VAL A 253 0.19 -9.76 -4.98
CA VAL A 253 -0.41 -10.09 -6.27
C VAL A 253 -0.71 -8.79 -6.99
N VAL A 254 -0.29 -8.69 -8.25
CA VAL A 254 -0.35 -7.44 -9.01
C VAL A 254 -0.70 -7.71 -10.48
N SER A 255 -1.44 -6.80 -11.10
CA SER A 255 -1.67 -6.81 -12.54
C SER A 255 -0.37 -6.42 -13.28
N ILE A 256 -0.01 -7.16 -14.33
CA ILE A 256 1.18 -6.89 -15.16
C ILE A 256 1.17 -5.46 -15.72
N PRO A 257 0.04 -4.91 -16.23
CA PRO A 257 -0.01 -3.53 -16.68
C PRO A 257 0.33 -2.52 -15.57
N TYR A 258 -0.18 -2.73 -14.35
CA TYR A 258 0.12 -1.86 -13.22
C TYR A 258 1.58 -1.99 -12.78
N LEU A 259 2.10 -3.23 -12.76
CA LEU A 259 3.48 -3.55 -12.43
C LEU A 259 4.46 -2.81 -13.33
N LEU A 260 4.35 -2.97 -14.64
CA LEU A 260 5.25 -2.36 -15.62
C LEU A 260 5.16 -0.83 -15.62
N LYS A 261 3.99 -0.28 -15.33
CA LYS A 261 3.79 1.17 -15.33
C LYS A 261 4.28 1.87 -14.07
N ASN A 262 4.12 1.25 -12.90
CA ASN A 262 4.25 1.97 -11.62
C ASN A 262 5.29 1.38 -10.65
N ILE A 263 5.74 0.14 -10.83
CA ILE A 263 6.57 -0.55 -9.83
C ILE A 263 7.90 -1.02 -10.43
N ASP A 264 7.84 -1.78 -11.52
CA ASP A 264 9.01 -2.44 -12.10
C ASP A 264 8.89 -2.45 -13.64
N PRO A 265 9.26 -1.33 -14.30
CA PRO A 265 9.18 -1.21 -15.76
C PRO A 265 10.07 -2.18 -16.53
N TYR A 266 11.03 -2.81 -15.85
CA TYR A 266 12.00 -3.73 -16.42
C TYR A 266 11.69 -5.18 -16.02
N TRP A 267 10.47 -5.48 -15.58
CA TRP A 267 10.10 -6.85 -15.27
C TRP A 267 10.03 -7.70 -16.55
N TYR A 268 10.89 -8.71 -16.65
CA TYR A 268 11.02 -9.58 -17.83
C TYR A 268 10.27 -10.92 -17.72
N GLY A 269 9.51 -11.13 -16.64
CA GLY A 269 8.74 -12.35 -16.43
C GLY A 269 8.96 -13.00 -15.06
N PRO A 270 8.26 -14.13 -14.80
CA PRO A 270 8.42 -14.91 -13.59
C PRO A 270 9.88 -15.28 -13.31
N SER A 271 10.30 -15.11 -12.05
CA SER A 271 11.61 -15.53 -11.55
C SER A 271 11.39 -16.41 -10.33
N VAL A 272 11.43 -17.72 -10.55
CA VAL A 272 11.24 -18.75 -9.53
C VAL A 272 12.53 -19.53 -9.29
N ARG A 273 12.54 -20.33 -8.22
CA ARG A 273 13.57 -21.35 -7.98
C ARG A 273 13.62 -22.36 -9.13
N ARG A 274 14.79 -22.95 -9.41
CA ARG A 274 14.97 -23.87 -10.56
C ARG A 274 14.37 -25.26 -10.31
N SER A 275 14.48 -25.74 -9.07
CA SER A 275 13.83 -26.97 -8.61
C SER A 275 13.01 -26.70 -7.34
N HIS A 276 11.99 -27.52 -7.08
CA HIS A 276 11.23 -27.50 -5.83
C HIS A 276 12.09 -27.81 -4.58
N THR A 277 13.27 -28.40 -4.78
CA THR A 277 14.25 -28.68 -3.70
C THR A 277 15.15 -27.49 -3.40
N ASP A 278 15.25 -26.52 -4.31
CA ASP A 278 16.08 -25.34 -4.14
C ASP A 278 15.48 -24.39 -3.09
N PRO A 279 16.34 -23.64 -2.36
CA PRO A 279 15.86 -22.58 -1.50
C PRO A 279 15.14 -21.51 -2.31
N TRP A 280 14.12 -20.90 -1.69
CA TRP A 280 13.42 -19.77 -2.29
C TRP A 280 14.38 -18.57 -2.42
N PRO A 281 14.43 -17.90 -3.58
CA PRO A 281 15.22 -16.69 -3.71
C PRO A 281 14.65 -15.59 -2.80
N GLU A 282 15.52 -14.66 -2.41
CA GLU A 282 15.15 -13.55 -1.52
C GLU A 282 13.98 -12.76 -2.08
N ASN A 283 14.05 -12.44 -3.37
CA ASN A 283 13.03 -11.80 -4.17
C ASN A 283 12.73 -12.66 -5.39
N GLY A 284 11.47 -12.69 -5.82
CA GLY A 284 11.08 -13.48 -6.97
C GLY A 284 9.63 -13.26 -7.36
N SER A 285 9.20 -13.97 -8.39
CA SER A 285 7.85 -13.89 -8.92
C SER A 285 7.41 -15.16 -9.62
N CYS A 286 6.14 -15.53 -9.48
CA CYS A 286 5.53 -16.67 -10.16
C CYS A 286 4.13 -16.31 -10.65
N THR A 287 3.63 -17.06 -11.62
CA THR A 287 2.20 -17.07 -11.97
C THR A 287 1.39 -17.84 -10.92
N LEU A 288 0.06 -17.85 -11.06
CA LEU A 288 -0.79 -18.72 -10.24
C LEU A 288 -0.48 -20.20 -10.47
N PHE A 289 -0.28 -20.62 -11.72
CA PHE A 289 0.11 -22.01 -12.03
C PHE A 289 1.44 -22.38 -11.35
N GLY A 290 2.43 -21.49 -11.39
CA GLY A 290 3.71 -21.71 -10.72
C GLY A 290 3.59 -21.80 -9.21
N TYR A 291 2.63 -21.09 -8.61
CA TYR A 291 2.30 -21.22 -7.18
C TYR A 291 1.60 -22.55 -6.86
N GLU A 292 0.64 -22.98 -7.69
CA GLU A 292 -0.09 -24.24 -7.51
C GLU A 292 0.84 -25.46 -7.67
N ASN A 293 1.83 -25.36 -8.53
CA ASN A 293 2.83 -26.40 -8.80
C ASN A 293 4.15 -26.19 -8.05
N ARG A 294 4.17 -25.31 -7.04
CA ARG A 294 5.41 -24.93 -6.34
C ARG A 294 6.17 -26.10 -5.69
N ASP A 295 5.47 -27.17 -5.34
CA ASP A 295 6.05 -28.36 -4.69
C ASP A 295 6.36 -29.48 -5.70
N SER A 296 6.38 -29.16 -6.99
CA SER A 296 6.79 -30.05 -8.07
C SER A 296 7.76 -29.34 -9.04
N ASP A 297 8.47 -30.10 -9.87
CA ASP A 297 9.30 -29.54 -10.95
C ASP A 297 8.50 -29.36 -12.25
N VAL A 298 7.17 -29.25 -12.16
CA VAL A 298 6.30 -29.04 -13.32
C VAL A 298 6.52 -27.63 -13.86
N THR A 299 7.05 -27.53 -15.07
CA THR A 299 7.17 -26.27 -15.79
C THR A 299 5.84 -25.88 -16.39
N GLU A 300 5.53 -24.58 -16.42
CA GLU A 300 4.37 -24.07 -17.13
C GLU A 300 4.31 -24.62 -18.57
N PRO A 301 3.14 -25.11 -19.02
CA PRO A 301 2.96 -25.40 -20.43
C PRO A 301 3.25 -24.11 -21.19
N THR A 302 4.12 -24.19 -22.18
CA THR A 302 4.63 -23.04 -22.94
C THR A 302 3.45 -22.38 -23.66
N THR A 303 2.76 -21.46 -23.01
CA THR A 303 1.81 -20.57 -23.67
C THR A 303 2.66 -19.66 -24.54
N LYS A 304 2.43 -19.76 -25.85
CA LYS A 304 3.12 -18.97 -26.87
C LYS A 304 3.13 -17.49 -26.46
N GLY A 305 4.33 -16.99 -26.12
CA GLY A 305 4.73 -15.59 -26.13
C GLY A 305 3.79 -14.61 -25.43
N PHE A 306 4.12 -14.25 -24.19
CA PHE A 306 3.96 -12.87 -23.75
C PHE A 306 4.81 -12.01 -24.68
N ASN A 307 4.22 -11.54 -25.77
CA ASN A 307 4.84 -10.59 -26.67
C ASN A 307 4.50 -9.21 -26.12
N PRO A 308 5.43 -8.50 -25.44
CA PRO A 308 5.16 -7.19 -24.84
C PRO A 308 4.89 -6.09 -25.89
N SER A 309 4.99 -6.41 -27.18
CA SER A 309 4.80 -5.48 -28.30
C SER A 309 3.34 -5.34 -28.79
N ALA A 310 2.36 -5.90 -28.08
CA ALA A 310 0.94 -5.86 -28.47
C ALA A 310 0.04 -5.01 -27.57
N ALA A 311 0.61 -4.05 -26.83
CA ALA A 311 -0.15 -2.95 -26.24
C ALA A 311 0.34 -1.65 -26.89
N GLY A 312 -0.49 -1.07 -27.75
CA GLY A 312 -0.28 0.26 -28.32
C GLY A 312 -0.47 1.37 -27.30
#